data_AF-A0A9J6H6F3-F1
#
_entry.id   AF-A0A9J6H6F3-F1
#
_cell.length_a   1.000
_cell.length_b   1.000
_cell.length_c   1.000
_cell.angle_alpha   90.00
_cell.angle_beta   90.00
_cell.angle_gamma   90.00
#
_symmetry.space_group_name_H-M   'P 1'
#
loop_
_entity.id
_entity.type
_entity.pdbx_description
1 polymer ?
#
loop_
_entity_poly.entity_id
_entity_poly.type
_entity_poly.pdbx_seq_one_letter_code
_entity_poly.pdbx_strand_id
1 'polypeptide(L)'
;MTYIGQVEGNKKDGPQLADHGLVFLFVPFADSYAQPVGVFASKGPTKGVELAKLVLQAISLLEAAGVFVDGLVCDSAATNRSLWNHLGVSGKLGNLRQYV
;
A
#
# COMPACT_ATOMS: atom_id res chain seq x y z
N MET A 1 7.15 -0.28 17.88
CA MET A 1 7.09 -1.72 17.54
C MET A 1 7.41 -1.84 16.06
N THR A 2 8.65 -2.19 15.70
CA THR A 2 9.09 -2.24 14.30
C THR A 2 8.71 -3.60 13.73
N TYR A 3 7.75 -3.65 12.81
CA TYR A 3 7.40 -4.87 12.11
C TYR A 3 8.47 -5.16 11.06
N ILE A 4 9.30 -6.18 11.29
CA ILE A 4 10.26 -6.67 10.30
C ILE A 4 9.51 -7.71 9.47
N GLY A 5 9.10 -7.32 8.26
CA GLY A 5 8.49 -8.23 7.30
C GLY A 5 9.42 -9.39 6.96
N GLN A 6 8.89 -10.61 7.03
CA GLN A 6 9.59 -11.86 6.77
C GLN A 6 9.99 -11.98 5.29
N VAL A 7 11.26 -12.31 5.01
CA VAL A 7 11.77 -12.53 3.64
C VAL A 7 12.00 -14.03 3.45
N GLU A 8 11.14 -14.70 2.68
CA GLU A 8 11.46 -16.02 2.12
C GLU A 8 12.25 -15.84 0.83
N GLY A 9 13.58 -15.75 0.96
CA GLY A 9 14.50 -15.78 -0.17
C GLY A 9 14.79 -17.20 -0.64
N ASN A 10 14.64 -17.45 -1.93
CA ASN A 10 15.07 -18.70 -2.57
C ASN A 10 16.61 -18.78 -2.50
N LYS A 11 17.16 -19.83 -1.85
CA LYS A 11 18.57 -19.97 -1.41
C LYS A 11 19.62 -20.14 -2.55
N LYS A 12 19.54 -19.41 -3.68
CA LYS A 12 20.48 -19.62 -4.80
C LYS A 12 21.33 -18.43 -5.27
N ASP A 13 21.06 -17.21 -4.82
CA ASP A 13 21.89 -16.04 -5.11
C ASP A 13 22.34 -15.37 -3.80
N GLY A 14 23.52 -14.72 -3.81
CA GLY A 14 24.02 -13.96 -2.66
C GLY A 14 23.05 -12.87 -2.18
N PRO A 15 23.32 -12.19 -1.05
CA PRO A 15 22.40 -11.19 -0.49
C PRO A 15 22.08 -10.10 -1.53
N GLN A 16 20.86 -10.11 -2.06
CA GLN A 16 20.39 -9.10 -3.00
C GLN A 16 20.05 -7.81 -2.26
N LEU A 17 20.64 -6.70 -2.70
CA LEU A 17 20.36 -5.37 -2.19
C LEU A 17 19.01 -4.88 -2.70
N ALA A 18 18.17 -4.40 -1.77
CA ALA A 18 16.92 -3.74 -2.11
C ALA A 18 17.19 -2.48 -2.97
N ASP A 19 16.33 -2.27 -3.96
CA ASP A 19 16.37 -1.10 -4.85
C ASP A 19 15.03 -0.35 -4.88
N HIS A 20 14.03 -0.81 -4.14
CA HIS A 20 12.74 -0.15 -3.98
C HIS A 20 12.32 -0.11 -2.51
N GLY A 21 11.72 1.01 -2.10
CA GLY A 21 11.10 1.20 -0.79
C GLY A 21 9.61 1.47 -0.97
N LEU A 22 8.76 0.63 -0.36
CA LEU A 22 7.34 0.87 -0.24
C LEU A 22 7.07 1.53 1.13
N VAL A 23 6.40 2.67 1.11
CA VAL A 23 6.03 3.42 2.33
C VAL A 23 4.52 3.65 2.32
N PHE A 24 3.86 3.24 3.41
CA PHE A 24 2.48 3.65 3.70
C PHE A 24 2.52 4.87 4.61
N LEU A 25 1.89 5.95 4.16
CA LEU A 25 1.81 7.20 4.88
C LEU A 25 0.36 7.43 5.32
N PHE A 26 0.15 7.69 6.61
CA PHE A 26 -1.11 8.18 7.13
C PHE A 26 -1.11 9.71 7.12
N VAL A 27 -2.18 10.29 6.56
CA VAL A 27 -2.42 11.73 6.52
C VAL A 27 -3.86 11.96 6.99
N PRO A 28 -4.09 12.62 8.14
CA PRO A 28 -5.43 12.95 8.62
C PRO A 28 -6.03 14.12 7.82
N PHE A 29 -7.35 14.15 7.68
CA PHE A 29 -8.04 15.30 7.07
C PHE A 29 -8.13 16.53 7.99
N ALA A 30 -8.25 16.30 9.30
CA ALA A 30 -8.50 17.34 10.29
C ALA A 30 -7.23 17.91 10.94
N ASP A 31 -6.05 17.49 10.47
CA ASP A 31 -4.76 17.91 11.01
C ASP A 31 -3.71 18.00 9.89
N SER A 32 -2.50 18.45 10.22
CA SER A 32 -1.45 18.86 9.29
C SER A 32 -0.16 18.04 9.43
N TYR A 33 -0.24 16.85 10.02
CA TYR A 33 0.90 15.93 10.11
C TYR A 33 0.81 14.80 9.09
N ALA A 34 1.94 14.16 8.84
CA ALA A 34 2.00 12.92 8.09
C ALA A 34 2.90 11.94 8.83
N GLN A 35 2.48 10.69 8.95
CA GLN A 35 3.21 9.68 9.68
C GLN A 35 3.38 8.42 8.83
N PRO A 36 4.62 7.93 8.65
CA PRO A 36 4.84 6.60 8.07
C PRO A 36 4.30 5.53 9.02
N VAL A 37 3.42 4.66 8.51
CA VAL A 37 2.76 3.59 9.28
C VAL A 37 3.22 2.19 8.84
N GLY A 38 3.94 2.11 7.72
CA GLY A 38 4.62 0.89 7.27
C GLY A 38 5.71 1.23 6.27
N VAL A 39 6.86 0.54 6.38
CA VAL A 39 8.01 0.71 5.49
C VAL A 39 8.56 -0.67 5.15
N PHE A 40 8.68 -0.95 3.85
CA PHE A 40 9.15 -2.23 3.34
C PHE A 40 10.23 -1.99 2.28
N ALA A 41 11.28 -2.80 2.32
CA ALA A 41 12.34 -2.78 1.33
C ALA A 41 12.26 -4.07 0.49
N SER A 42 12.32 -3.94 -0.83
CA SER A 42 12.27 -5.07 -1.75
C SER A 42 13.24 -4.92 -2.91
N LYS A 43 13.56 -6.05 -3.54
CA LYS A 43 14.19 -6.08 -4.86
C LYS A 43 13.08 -6.02 -5.91
N GLY A 44 13.02 -4.93 -6.66
CA GLY A 44 11.94 -4.63 -7.59
C GLY A 44 10.67 -4.11 -6.90
N PRO A 45 9.68 -3.69 -7.71
CA PRO A 45 8.42 -3.16 -7.22
C PRO A 45 7.58 -4.26 -6.56
N THR A 46 6.82 -3.88 -5.52
CA THR A 46 5.92 -4.81 -4.82
C THR A 46 4.81 -5.28 -5.75
N LYS A 47 4.60 -6.60 -5.83
CA LYS A 47 3.56 -7.21 -6.68
C LYS A 47 2.16 -6.76 -6.21
N GLY A 48 1.24 -6.54 -7.15
CA GLY A 48 -0.10 -6.01 -6.85
C GLY A 48 -0.89 -6.81 -5.80
N VAL A 49 -0.78 -8.14 -5.81
CA VAL A 49 -1.46 -9.01 -4.82
C VAL A 49 -0.88 -8.85 -3.41
N GLU A 50 0.45 -8.73 -3.28
CA GLU A 50 1.09 -8.51 -1.98
C GLU A 50 0.82 -7.08 -1.50
N LEU A 51 0.82 -6.12 -2.41
CA LEU A 51 0.43 -4.75 -2.11
C LEU A 51 -1.00 -4.66 -1.56
N ALA A 52 -1.95 -5.41 -2.14
CA ALA A 52 -3.34 -5.48 -1.65
C ALA A 52 -3.43 -6.02 -0.22
N LYS A 53 -2.70 -7.09 0.09
CA LYS A 53 -2.64 -7.65 1.45
C LYS A 53 -2.05 -6.64 2.44
N LEU A 54 -0.95 -5.99 2.07
CA LEU A 54 -0.28 -5.01 2.91
C LEU A 54 -1.17 -3.78 3.17
N VAL A 55 -1.89 -3.29 2.16
CA VAL A 55 -2.87 -2.21 2.30
C VAL A 55 -3.98 -2.60 3.28
N LEU A 56 -4.59 -3.77 3.12
CA LEU A 56 -5.65 -4.25 4.02
C LEU A 56 -5.14 -4.43 5.45
N GLN A 57 -3.92 -4.95 5.63
CA GLN A 57 -3.29 -5.06 6.94
C GLN A 57 -3.03 -3.70 7.57
N ALA A 58 -2.52 -2.72 6.81
CA ALA A 58 -2.29 -1.37 7.29
C ALA A 58 -3.60 -0.69 7.75
N ILE A 59 -4.66 -0.79 6.94
CA ILE A 59 -5.99 -0.27 7.30
C ILE A 59 -6.51 -0.96 8.57
N SER A 60 -6.46 -2.29 8.63
CA SER A 60 -6.95 -3.04 9.79
C SER A 60 -6.23 -2.66 11.09
N LEU A 61 -4.91 -2.43 11.02
CA LEU A 61 -4.11 -2.01 12.17
C LEU A 61 -4.41 -0.57 12.59
N LEU A 62 -4.65 0.33 11.63
CA LEU A 62 -5.06 1.71 11.90
C LEU A 62 -6.44 1.77 12.56
N GLU A 63 -7.42 1.04 12.02
CA GLU A 63 -8.76 0.97 12.59
C GLU A 63 -8.77 0.35 13.99
N ALA A 64 -7.98 -0.69 14.21
CA ALA A 64 -7.80 -1.27 15.55
C ALA A 64 -7.16 -0.28 16.55
N ALA A 65 -6.38 0.70 16.06
CA ALA A 65 -5.81 1.77 16.87
C ALA A 65 -6.76 2.97 17.05
N GLY A 66 -7.99 2.90 16.54
CA GLY A 66 -8.99 3.98 16.64
C GLY A 66 -8.91 5.03 15.53
N VAL A 67 -8.14 4.79 14.47
CA VAL A 67 -8.05 5.66 13.29
C VAL A 67 -9.05 5.21 12.24
N PHE A 68 -9.92 6.12 11.78
CA PHE A 68 -10.83 5.85 10.67
C PHE A 68 -10.15 6.18 9.34
N VAL A 69 -10.11 5.22 8.41
CA VAL A 69 -9.48 5.39 7.09
C VAL A 69 -10.56 5.51 6.02
N ASP A 70 -10.82 6.73 5.56
CA ASP A 70 -11.86 6.98 4.54
C ASP A 70 -11.40 6.70 3.10
N GLY A 71 -10.09 6.69 2.84
CA GLY A 71 -9.58 6.57 1.48
C GLY A 71 -8.11 6.19 1.37
N LEU A 72 -7.76 5.65 0.21
CA LEU A 72 -6.40 5.32 -0.19
C LEU A 72 -6.00 6.16 -1.40
N VAL A 73 -4.84 6.80 -1.33
CA VAL A 73 -4.27 7.58 -2.44
C VAL A 73 -3.00 6.90 -2.93
N CYS A 74 -2.90 6.68 -4.24
CA CYS A 74 -1.71 6.13 -4.89
C CYS A 74 -1.58 6.68 -6.31
N ASP A 75 -0.39 6.55 -6.90
CA ASP A 75 -0.21 6.89 -8.32
C ASP A 75 -0.92 5.87 -9.23
N SER A 76 -0.92 6.15 -10.53
CA SER A 76 -1.51 5.25 -11.53
C SER A 76 -0.51 4.25 -12.11
N ALA A 77 0.61 3.93 -11.43
CA ALA A 77 1.60 2.96 -11.91
C ALA A 77 1.03 1.53 -12.03
N ALA A 78 1.71 0.67 -12.80
CA ALA A 78 1.20 -0.66 -13.14
C ALA A 78 0.85 -1.53 -11.92
N THR A 79 1.66 -1.47 -10.86
CA THR A 79 1.43 -2.21 -9.61
C THR A 79 0.20 -1.71 -8.86
N ASN A 80 -0.02 -0.40 -8.84
CA ASN A 80 -1.19 0.23 -8.20
C ASN A 80 -2.48 -0.03 -8.99
N ARG A 81 -2.42 -0.07 -10.32
CA ARG A 81 -3.56 -0.53 -11.14
C ARG A 81 -3.89 -2.00 -10.90
N SER A 82 -2.87 -2.85 -10.69
CA SER A 82 -3.09 -4.25 -10.31
C SER A 82 -3.73 -4.36 -8.92
N LEU A 83 -3.33 -3.52 -7.97
CA LEU A 83 -3.96 -3.40 -6.66
C LEU A 83 -5.46 -3.06 -6.79
N TRP A 84 -5.81 -2.06 -7.61
CA TRP A 84 -7.22 -1.69 -7.85
C TRP A 84 -8.06 -2.88 -8.30
N ASN A 85 -7.56 -3.65 -9.26
CA ASN A 85 -8.23 -4.86 -9.72
C ASN A 85 -8.43 -5.89 -8.60
N HIS A 86 -7.43 -6.09 -7.73
CA HIS A 86 -7.54 -6.98 -6.58
C HIS A 86 -8.54 -6.49 -5.54
N LEU A 87 -8.70 -5.17 -5.38
CA LEU A 87 -9.68 -4.57 -4.50
C LEU A 87 -11.07 -4.39 -5.15
N GLY A 88 -11.25 -4.85 -6.40
CA GLY A 88 -12.51 -4.71 -7.13
C GLY A 88 -12.82 -3.27 -7.60
N VAL A 89 -11.85 -2.36 -7.52
CA VAL A 89 -11.97 -0.99 -8.00
C VAL A 89 -11.98 -1.00 -9.53
N SER A 90 -13.08 -0.54 -10.11
CA SER A 90 -13.24 -0.42 -11.56
C SER A 90 -14.02 0.84 -11.91
N GLY A 91 -13.81 1.35 -13.12
CA GLY A 91 -14.48 2.54 -13.64
C GLY A 91 -14.74 2.41 -15.13
N LYS A 92 -15.88 2.92 -15.59
CA LYS A 92 -16.19 3.05 -17.02
C LYS A 92 -16.23 4.51 -17.40
N LEU A 93 -15.52 4.86 -18.47
CA LEU A 93 -15.57 6.20 -19.05
C LEU A 93 -17.02 6.51 -19.48
N GLY A 94 -17.56 7.64 -19.03
CA GLY A 94 -18.93 8.07 -19.33
C GLY A 94 -20.00 7.78 -18.26
N ASN A 95 -19.67 7.02 -17.21
CA ASN A 95 -20.59 6.73 -16.08
C ASN A 95 -20.10 7.32 -14.74
N LEU A 96 -19.20 8.30 -14.77
CA LEU A 96 -18.76 9.00 -13.56
C LEU A 96 -19.84 9.99 -13.10
N ARG A 97 -20.46 9.73 -11.93
CA ARG A 97 -21.12 10.79 -11.16
C ARG A 97 -20.04 11.58 -10.44
N GLN A 98 -19.69 12.73 -10.98
CA GLN A 98 -18.96 13.73 -10.21
C GLN A 98 -19.94 14.35 -9.21
N TYR A 99 -19.69 14.15 -7.92
CA TYR A 99 -20.30 14.97 -6.88
C TYR A 99 -19.43 16.22 -6.79
N VAL A 100 -19.97 17.34 -7.25
CA VAL A 100 -19.41 18.69 -7.09
C VAL A 100 -20.10 19.34 -5.90
#